data_AF-A0A2S9Y128-F1
#
_entry.id   AF-A0A2S9Y128-F1
#
_cell.length_a   1.000
_cell.length_b   1.000
_cell.length_c   1.000
_cell.angle_alpha   90.00
_cell.angle_beta   90.00
_cell.angle_gamma   90.00
#
_symmetry.space_group_name_H-M   'P 1'
#
loop_
_entity.id
_entity.type
_entity.pdbx_description
1 polymer ?
#
loop_
_entity_poly.entity_id
_entity_poly.type
_entity_poly.pdbx_seq_one_letter_code
_entity_poly.pdbx_strand_id
1 'polypeptide(L)'
;MFDFLNASPTSSPSPAEQPRSLRPARALLTPTWVGALALLVANDHWFKGSGLLPDLATGKLSDFAGMLVAPVLLATLLGVRSRRALLACHVAVGAVFAGIQLSAGLAAQWSALMGVFGHPWVITCDPTDLIALPFLLLSWKLLVPQMDAELPALVPLQRTAVAALSVFGLWSTVATSDDSGFGVDPDGGWYEDVFGNVIVNNANDFDVALHIRPLRADVVLDCDHVSSDPGRLLGEEAFGDAEHWVLPNRTNVAIEMQPNYASQCSAAWIAGEGIEPQILFVHNLSQLPEQWWPGQSFSPESLGSGAVGVEFDADGRSTWLGDGSIRFRPSTDAPEQPASCEAPADEARIDWPLSIPDDARLLAVEPGADGCFELQLQDVYMLGGELADQGSPYAWYLCAPAAAVPFAADELLRFEETYGSNGERELRVTLLESDGLTPQVAESGLAVRVVRYLRGGSDPVHIGPAVGRQLVAIPGVSCPWQVEASCATVERHVDLAVGGAANYLQPGAAVSFADEGAVHTAILSYSRQRAVLDMSCAEGARELSYDIDFVVIDEPLL
;
A
#
# COMPACT_ATOMS: atom_id res chain seq x y z
N MET A 1 36.87 -79.23 54.15
CA MET A 1 35.81 -80.10 53.59
C MET A 1 35.06 -79.24 52.57
N PHE A 2 35.25 -79.56 51.29
CA PHE A 2 34.62 -79.01 50.08
C PHE A 2 34.93 -77.55 49.63
N ASP A 3 36.03 -77.42 48.88
CA ASP A 3 36.08 -77.18 47.43
C ASP A 3 35.00 -76.36 46.65
N PHE A 4 35.55 -75.42 45.86
CA PHE A 4 35.25 -75.05 44.46
C PHE A 4 33.99 -74.21 44.10
N LEU A 5 34.18 -72.95 43.67
CA LEU A 5 34.08 -72.49 42.26
C LEU A 5 34.03 -70.95 42.06
N ASN A 6 34.96 -70.46 41.23
CA ASN A 6 34.90 -69.33 40.29
C ASN A 6 34.24 -67.99 40.69
N ALA A 7 35.08 -67.01 41.06
CA ALA A 7 34.78 -65.59 40.91
C ALA A 7 35.43 -65.07 39.60
N SER A 8 34.58 -64.57 38.70
CA SER A 8 34.93 -63.93 37.42
C SER A 8 35.72 -62.61 37.61
N PRO A 9 36.55 -62.21 36.62
CA PRO A 9 37.26 -60.95 36.67
C PRO A 9 36.30 -59.76 36.50
N THR A 10 36.56 -58.74 37.31
CA THR A 10 35.96 -57.40 37.29
C THR A 10 35.83 -56.84 35.87
N SER A 11 34.60 -56.52 35.45
CA SER A 11 34.33 -55.75 34.25
C SER A 11 34.87 -54.32 34.40
N SER A 12 35.83 -53.98 33.55
CA SER A 12 36.25 -52.60 33.28
C SER A 12 35.02 -51.77 32.89
N PRO A 13 34.83 -50.54 33.41
CA PRO A 13 33.76 -49.68 32.95
C PRO A 13 33.91 -49.41 31.45
N SER A 14 32.83 -49.64 30.70
CA SER A 14 32.68 -49.27 29.30
C SER A 14 33.09 -47.81 29.11
N PRO A 15 33.87 -47.45 28.07
CA PRO A 15 34.18 -46.05 27.80
C PRO A 15 32.87 -45.32 27.56
N ALA A 16 32.53 -44.39 28.48
CA ALA A 16 31.48 -43.44 28.25
C ALA A 16 31.72 -42.80 26.88
N GLU A 17 30.73 -42.91 25.99
CA GLU A 17 30.75 -42.38 24.64
C GLU A 17 31.05 -40.88 24.70
N GLN A 18 32.33 -40.53 24.52
CA GLN A 18 32.75 -39.13 24.54
C GLN A 18 32.00 -38.44 23.39
N PRO A 19 31.34 -37.29 23.63
CA PRO A 19 30.58 -36.62 22.58
C PRO A 19 31.53 -36.32 21.43
N ARG A 20 31.26 -36.93 20.26
CA ARG A 20 32.07 -36.75 19.05
C ARG A 20 32.20 -35.26 18.75
N SER A 21 33.41 -34.74 18.96
CA SER A 21 33.74 -33.37 18.59
C SER A 21 33.69 -33.23 17.08
N LEU A 22 33.15 -32.13 16.58
CA LEU A 22 33.20 -31.79 15.16
C LEU A 22 34.37 -30.86 14.84
N ARG A 23 34.81 -30.88 13.59
CA ARG A 23 35.79 -29.96 13.01
C ARG A 23 35.26 -29.41 11.67
N PRO A 24 34.43 -28.36 11.67
CA PRO A 24 33.83 -27.76 10.46
C PRO A 24 34.83 -27.39 9.39
N ALA A 25 36.02 -26.95 9.81
CA ALA A 25 37.19 -26.67 8.98
C ALA A 25 37.52 -27.77 7.94
N ARG A 26 37.21 -29.04 8.22
CA ARG A 26 37.47 -30.14 7.29
C ARG A 26 36.56 -30.14 6.06
N ALA A 27 35.32 -29.69 6.23
CA ALA A 27 34.34 -29.66 5.14
C ALA A 27 34.74 -28.67 4.03
N LEU A 28 35.50 -27.62 4.35
CA LEU A 28 36.04 -26.65 3.38
C LEU A 28 36.90 -27.33 2.30
N LEU A 29 37.56 -28.44 2.64
CA LEU A 29 38.44 -29.16 1.73
C LEU A 29 37.70 -30.20 0.87
N THR A 30 36.38 -30.30 1.01
CA THR A 30 35.59 -31.28 0.26
C THR A 30 35.32 -30.78 -1.16
N PRO A 31 35.28 -31.67 -2.17
CA PRO A 31 34.93 -31.29 -3.53
C PRO A 31 33.56 -30.61 -3.61
N THR A 32 32.61 -31.02 -2.76
CA THR A 32 31.28 -30.43 -2.70
C THR A 32 31.33 -28.97 -2.26
N TRP A 33 32.06 -28.64 -1.18
CA TRP A 33 32.15 -27.26 -0.71
C TRP A 33 32.95 -26.38 -1.66
N VAL A 34 34.09 -26.88 -2.17
CA VAL A 34 34.91 -26.16 -3.16
C VAL A 34 34.13 -25.95 -4.46
N GLY A 35 33.37 -26.94 -4.91
CA GLY A 35 32.51 -26.84 -6.10
C GLY A 35 31.38 -25.83 -5.92
N ALA A 36 30.72 -25.81 -4.75
CA ALA A 36 29.71 -24.81 -4.43
C ALA A 36 30.30 -23.40 -4.38
N LEU A 37 31.47 -23.22 -3.77
CA LEU A 37 32.16 -21.93 -3.75
C LEU A 37 32.60 -21.49 -5.15
N ALA A 38 33.16 -22.39 -5.95
CA ALA A 38 33.55 -22.08 -7.32
C ALA A 38 32.34 -21.71 -8.19
N LEU A 39 31.20 -22.38 -8.00
CA LEU A 39 29.95 -22.04 -8.65
C LEU A 39 29.45 -20.65 -8.24
N LEU A 40 29.47 -20.35 -6.94
CA LEU A 40 29.09 -19.04 -6.41
C LEU A 40 29.94 -17.93 -7.05
N VAL A 41 31.27 -18.06 -6.98
CA VAL A 41 32.22 -17.10 -7.57
C VAL A 41 32.04 -16.98 -9.08
N ALA A 42 31.92 -18.10 -9.78
CA ALA A 42 31.79 -18.06 -11.24
C ALA A 42 30.47 -17.44 -11.68
N ASN A 43 29.40 -17.69 -10.95
CA ASN A 43 28.10 -17.12 -11.24
C ASN A 43 28.10 -15.61 -10.98
N ASP A 44 28.60 -15.18 -9.82
CA ASP A 44 28.58 -13.77 -9.42
C ASP A 44 29.53 -12.89 -10.25
N HIS A 45 30.66 -13.43 -10.74
CA HIS A 45 31.64 -12.63 -11.48
C HIS A 45 31.64 -12.83 -13.00
N TRP A 46 31.11 -13.94 -13.52
CA TRP A 46 31.18 -14.25 -14.96
C TRP A 46 29.85 -14.53 -15.64
N PHE A 47 28.80 -14.97 -14.92
CA PHE A 47 27.52 -15.31 -15.55
C PHE A 47 26.44 -14.26 -15.37
N LYS A 48 26.39 -13.58 -14.22
CA LYS A 48 25.51 -12.41 -14.05
C LYS A 48 25.92 -11.32 -15.04
N GLY A 49 24.96 -10.75 -15.75
CA GLY A 49 25.18 -9.68 -16.74
C GLY A 49 25.85 -10.11 -18.05
N SER A 50 26.25 -11.36 -18.22
CA SER A 50 26.98 -11.81 -19.42
C SER A 50 26.07 -12.17 -20.61
N GLY A 51 24.75 -12.16 -20.41
CA GLY A 51 23.74 -12.60 -21.39
C GLY A 51 23.75 -14.10 -21.75
N LEU A 52 24.56 -14.92 -21.06
CA LEU A 52 24.66 -16.36 -21.34
C LEU A 52 23.53 -17.17 -20.69
N LEU A 53 22.97 -16.68 -19.58
CA LEU A 53 21.87 -17.27 -18.84
C LEU A 53 20.86 -16.16 -18.48
N PRO A 54 19.56 -16.47 -18.37
CA PRO A 54 18.57 -15.51 -17.89
C PRO A 54 18.90 -15.04 -16.47
N ASP A 55 18.69 -13.76 -16.17
CA ASP A 55 19.02 -13.16 -14.86
C ASP A 55 18.26 -13.82 -13.70
N LEU A 56 17.02 -14.27 -13.97
CA LEU A 56 16.22 -15.04 -13.01
C LEU A 56 16.88 -16.40 -12.65
N ALA A 57 17.64 -17.00 -13.58
CA ALA A 57 18.31 -18.27 -13.36
C ALA A 57 19.66 -18.10 -12.64
N THR A 58 20.39 -17.01 -12.91
CA THR A 58 21.68 -16.72 -12.27
C THR A 58 21.48 -16.28 -10.82
N GLY A 59 20.45 -15.49 -10.49
CA GLY A 59 20.12 -15.12 -9.11
C GLY A 59 19.96 -16.34 -8.19
N LYS A 60 19.08 -17.26 -8.59
CA LYS A 60 18.76 -18.48 -7.82
C LYS A 60 19.93 -19.45 -7.68
N LEU A 61 20.85 -19.45 -8.65
CA LEU A 61 22.02 -20.33 -8.62
C LEU A 61 22.99 -19.94 -7.50
N SER A 62 23.16 -18.63 -7.26
CA SER A 62 23.95 -18.12 -6.13
C SER A 62 23.29 -18.47 -4.79
N ASP A 63 21.96 -18.38 -4.68
CA ASP A 63 21.26 -18.77 -3.44
C ASP A 63 21.47 -20.25 -3.11
N PHE A 64 21.36 -21.12 -4.11
CA PHE A 64 21.60 -22.56 -3.92
C PHE A 64 23.03 -22.84 -3.46
N ALA A 65 24.01 -22.20 -4.09
CA ALA A 65 25.42 -22.34 -3.72
C ALA A 65 25.69 -21.75 -2.32
N GLY A 66 25.11 -20.59 -2.01
CA GLY A 66 25.20 -19.91 -0.72
C GLY A 66 24.70 -20.77 0.43
N MET A 67 23.58 -21.49 0.25
CA MET A 67 23.04 -22.42 1.26
C MET A 67 23.96 -23.62 1.56
N LEU A 68 24.89 -23.96 0.67
CA LEU A 68 25.94 -24.95 0.94
C LEU A 68 27.17 -24.35 1.62
N VAL A 69 27.56 -23.14 1.21
CA VAL A 69 28.80 -22.49 1.64
C VAL A 69 28.66 -21.84 3.02
N ALA A 70 27.65 -21.00 3.21
CA ALA A 70 27.49 -20.11 4.35
C ALA A 70 27.45 -20.80 5.73
N PRO A 71 26.65 -21.86 5.98
CA PRO A 71 26.54 -22.44 7.32
C PRO A 71 27.83 -23.16 7.77
N VAL A 72 28.58 -23.73 6.83
CA VAL A 72 29.87 -24.40 7.09
C VAL A 72 30.98 -23.38 7.34
N LEU A 73 30.98 -22.29 6.57
CA LEU A 73 31.91 -21.19 6.76
C LEU A 73 31.69 -20.53 8.13
N LEU A 74 30.44 -20.17 8.45
CA LEU A 74 30.07 -19.61 9.76
C LEU A 74 30.51 -20.51 10.92
N ALA A 75 30.22 -21.80 10.84
CA ALA A 75 30.64 -22.76 11.87
C ALA A 75 32.17 -22.88 12.00
N THR A 76 32.91 -22.72 10.90
CA THR A 76 34.38 -22.70 10.93
C THR A 76 34.90 -21.44 11.60
N LEU A 77 34.39 -20.26 11.22
CA LEU A 77 34.81 -18.97 11.76
C LEU A 77 34.52 -18.88 13.27
N LEU A 78 33.39 -19.43 13.72
CA LEU A 78 33.02 -19.51 15.13
C LEU A 78 33.70 -20.65 15.90
N GLY A 79 34.51 -21.49 15.23
CA GLY A 79 35.22 -22.59 15.88
C GLY A 79 34.30 -23.65 16.51
N VAL A 80 33.13 -23.89 15.92
CA VAL A 80 32.09 -24.78 16.47
C VAL A 80 32.58 -26.22 16.59
N ARG A 81 32.28 -26.86 17.72
CA ARG A 81 32.68 -28.26 18.00
C ARG A 81 31.54 -29.21 18.29
N SER A 82 30.31 -28.73 18.44
CA SER A 82 29.15 -29.57 18.76
C SER A 82 28.14 -29.59 17.61
N ARG A 83 27.43 -30.72 17.46
CA ARG A 83 26.34 -30.85 16.47
C ARG A 83 25.22 -29.85 16.69
N ARG A 84 24.91 -29.51 17.95
CA ARG A 84 23.86 -28.53 18.28
C ARG A 84 24.24 -27.11 17.84
N ALA A 85 25.49 -26.69 18.10
CA ALA A 85 25.95 -25.39 17.65
C ALA A 85 26.10 -25.33 16.12
N LEU A 86 26.42 -26.45 15.47
CA LEU A 86 26.43 -26.53 14.00
C LEU A 86 25.02 -26.42 13.42
N LEU A 87 24.03 -27.06 14.04
CA LEU A 87 22.63 -26.91 13.68
C LEU A 87 22.18 -25.46 13.87
N ALA A 88 22.57 -24.81 14.97
CA ALA A 88 22.30 -23.40 15.19
C ALA A 88 22.87 -22.50 14.08
N CYS A 89 24.07 -22.80 13.55
CA CYS A 89 24.62 -22.08 12.39
C CYS A 89 23.75 -22.26 11.13
N HIS A 90 23.24 -23.47 10.87
CA HIS A 90 22.35 -23.71 9.72
C HIS A 90 21.01 -22.99 9.87
N VAL A 91 20.43 -23.03 11.07
CA VAL A 91 19.17 -22.34 11.38
C VAL A 91 19.36 -20.83 11.28
N ALA A 92 20.47 -20.29 11.80
CA ALA A 92 20.76 -18.86 11.73
C ALA A 92 20.87 -18.36 10.27
N VAL A 93 21.63 -19.08 9.42
CA VAL A 93 21.74 -18.75 7.99
C VAL A 93 20.38 -18.80 7.31
N GLY A 94 19.60 -19.86 7.53
CA GLY A 94 18.26 -19.99 6.94
C GLY A 94 17.28 -18.93 7.44
N ALA A 95 17.34 -18.55 8.71
CA ALA A 95 16.47 -17.52 9.29
C ALA A 95 16.79 -16.13 8.76
N VAL A 96 18.07 -15.77 8.65
CA VAL A 96 18.48 -14.49 8.04
C VAL A 96 18.06 -14.46 6.58
N PHE A 97 18.36 -15.51 5.82
CA PHE A 97 17.97 -15.63 4.41
C PHE A 97 16.45 -15.51 4.22
N ALA A 98 15.65 -16.28 4.97
CA ALA A 98 14.19 -16.19 4.86
C ALA A 98 13.65 -14.81 5.27
N GLY A 99 14.24 -14.20 6.28
CA GLY A 99 13.83 -12.87 6.74
C GLY A 99 14.07 -11.78 5.70
N ILE A 100 15.24 -11.77 5.05
CA ILE A 100 15.55 -10.77 4.02
C ILE A 100 14.72 -10.97 2.74
N GLN A 101 14.31 -12.21 2.42
CA GLN A 101 13.44 -12.50 1.26
C GLN A 101 11.94 -12.27 1.53
N LEU A 102 11.52 -12.12 2.80
CA LEU A 102 10.10 -11.94 3.18
C LEU A 102 9.78 -10.55 3.73
N SER A 103 10.78 -9.74 4.06
CA SER A 103 10.58 -8.43 4.68
C SER A 103 11.52 -7.38 4.09
N ALA A 104 10.94 -6.46 3.32
CA ALA A 104 11.66 -5.29 2.81
C ALA A 104 12.34 -4.48 3.94
N GLY A 105 11.67 -4.34 5.10
CA GLY A 105 12.23 -3.66 6.27
C GLY A 105 13.45 -4.37 6.87
N LEU A 106 13.48 -5.71 6.89
CA LEU A 106 14.65 -6.46 7.35
C LEU A 106 15.77 -6.43 6.31
N ALA A 107 15.44 -6.52 5.02
CA ALA A 107 16.38 -6.38 3.92
C ALA A 107 17.08 -5.01 3.95
N ALA A 108 16.34 -3.93 4.20
CA ALA A 108 16.88 -2.58 4.34
C ALA A 108 17.82 -2.45 5.55
N GLN A 109 17.43 -2.97 6.72
CA GLN A 109 18.28 -2.96 7.92
C GLN A 109 19.56 -3.77 7.72
N TRP A 110 19.47 -4.92 7.07
CA TRP A 110 20.63 -5.76 6.79
C TRP A 110 21.58 -5.10 5.78
N SER A 111 21.02 -4.46 4.75
CA SER A 111 21.76 -3.66 3.77
C SER A 111 22.50 -2.49 4.44
N ALA A 112 21.81 -1.76 5.34
CA ALA A 112 22.42 -0.67 6.11
C ALA A 112 23.55 -1.15 7.04
N LEU A 113 23.38 -2.31 7.69
CA LEU A 113 24.41 -2.91 8.54
C LEU A 113 25.68 -3.23 7.74
N MET A 114 25.54 -3.73 6.52
CA MET A 114 26.68 -4.07 5.65
C MET A 114 27.35 -2.82 5.09
N GLY A 115 26.57 -1.75 4.84
CA GLY A 115 27.10 -0.42 4.52
C GLY A 115 28.06 0.12 5.58
N VAL A 116 27.83 -0.16 6.88
CA VAL A 116 28.75 0.24 7.97
C VAL A 116 30.14 -0.40 7.83
N PHE A 117 30.22 -1.58 7.22
CA PHE A 117 31.48 -2.30 6.98
C PHE A 117 32.13 -1.95 5.63
N GLY A 118 31.67 -0.88 4.96
CA GLY A 118 32.25 -0.37 3.72
C GLY A 118 31.76 -1.08 2.45
N HIS A 119 30.68 -1.85 2.56
CA HIS A 119 30.07 -2.57 1.43
C HIS A 119 28.56 -2.30 1.37
N PRO A 120 28.13 -1.16 0.79
CA PRO A 120 26.72 -0.91 0.54
C PRO A 120 26.24 -1.88 -0.55
N TRP A 121 25.27 -2.73 -0.22
CA TRP A 121 24.53 -3.53 -1.20
C TRP A 121 23.04 -3.37 -0.93
N VAL A 122 22.20 -3.56 -1.96
CA VAL A 122 20.74 -3.58 -1.82
C VAL A 122 20.27 -5.02 -1.94
N ILE A 123 19.46 -5.47 -0.97
CA ILE A 123 18.80 -6.78 -1.03
C ILE A 123 17.39 -6.60 -1.56
N THR A 124 17.08 -7.23 -2.69
CA THR A 124 15.73 -7.31 -3.24
C THR A 124 14.94 -8.43 -2.56
N CYS A 125 13.74 -8.09 -2.08
CA CYS A 125 12.84 -9.02 -1.42
C CYS A 125 12.10 -9.89 -2.46
N ASP A 126 12.55 -11.13 -2.69
CA ASP A 126 11.87 -12.10 -3.57
C ASP A 126 11.50 -13.38 -2.81
N PRO A 127 10.20 -13.58 -2.46
CA PRO A 127 9.73 -14.79 -1.80
C PRO A 127 9.99 -16.09 -2.57
N THR A 128 10.20 -16.03 -3.89
CA THR A 128 10.47 -17.20 -4.73
C THR A 128 11.88 -17.77 -4.51
N ASP A 129 12.77 -17.06 -3.81
CA ASP A 129 14.11 -17.57 -3.47
C ASP A 129 14.10 -18.50 -2.26
N LEU A 130 12.98 -18.56 -1.52
CA LEU A 130 12.79 -19.55 -0.46
C LEU A 130 12.88 -21.00 -0.95
N ILE A 131 12.78 -21.23 -2.27
CA ILE A 131 13.07 -22.55 -2.87
C ILE A 131 14.52 -23.01 -2.65
N ALA A 132 15.43 -22.12 -2.24
CA ALA A 132 16.80 -22.44 -1.87
C ALA A 132 16.92 -23.11 -0.49
N LEU A 133 15.97 -22.92 0.42
CA LEU A 133 16.05 -23.47 1.79
C LEU A 133 16.29 -25.00 1.87
N PRO A 134 15.72 -25.86 1.01
CA PRO A 134 16.06 -27.29 0.96
C PRO A 134 17.56 -27.58 0.76
N PHE A 135 18.33 -26.66 0.17
CA PHE A 135 19.78 -26.80 0.01
C PHE A 135 20.54 -26.70 1.35
N LEU A 136 19.97 -26.12 2.41
CA LEU A 136 20.53 -26.23 3.76
C LEU A 136 20.49 -27.67 4.28
N LEU A 137 19.41 -28.41 3.99
CA LEU A 137 19.33 -29.83 4.32
C LEU A 137 20.33 -30.64 3.49
N LEU A 138 20.54 -30.25 2.23
CA LEU A 138 21.56 -30.86 1.37
C LEU A 138 22.97 -30.61 1.92
N SER A 139 23.27 -29.38 2.32
CA SER A 139 24.51 -29.00 3.00
C SER A 139 24.75 -29.86 4.24
N TRP A 140 23.73 -30.01 5.09
CA TRP A 140 23.79 -30.86 6.27
C TRP A 140 24.13 -32.32 5.93
N LYS A 141 23.45 -32.90 4.94
CA LYS A 141 23.66 -34.29 4.55
C LYS A 141 25.03 -34.55 3.92
N LEU A 142 25.52 -33.65 3.09
CA LEU A 142 26.75 -33.86 2.32
C LEU A 142 28.01 -33.48 3.12
N LEU A 143 27.96 -32.41 3.91
CA LEU A 143 29.16 -31.79 4.48
C LEU A 143 29.39 -32.16 5.94
N VAL A 144 28.34 -32.35 6.75
CA VAL A 144 28.48 -32.70 8.17
C VAL A 144 29.20 -34.03 8.42
N PRO A 145 28.98 -35.10 7.63
CA PRO A 145 29.75 -36.34 7.78
C PRO A 145 31.26 -36.14 7.63
N GLN A 146 31.69 -35.13 6.86
CA GLN A 146 33.10 -34.82 6.59
C GLN A 146 33.78 -34.07 7.75
N MET A 147 33.01 -33.67 8.78
CA MET A 147 33.48 -32.90 9.93
C MET A 147 33.87 -33.76 11.13
N ASP A 148 33.82 -35.09 11.01
CA ASP A 148 34.12 -36.01 12.12
C ASP A 148 35.55 -35.81 12.63
N ALA A 149 35.73 -35.67 13.95
CA ALA A 149 37.05 -35.53 14.58
C ALA A 149 37.90 -36.80 14.50
N GLU A 150 37.29 -37.99 14.33
CA GLU A 150 38.00 -39.27 14.25
C GLU A 150 38.92 -39.41 13.02
N LEU A 151 38.75 -38.54 12.00
CA LEU A 151 39.64 -38.49 10.84
C LEU A 151 41.04 -37.96 11.21
N PRO A 152 42.11 -38.34 10.48
CA PRO A 152 43.49 -37.89 10.73
C PRO A 152 43.64 -36.37 10.82
N ALA A 153 44.54 -35.89 11.69
CA ALA A 153 44.81 -34.46 11.84
C ALA A 153 45.28 -33.82 10.53
N LEU A 154 44.85 -32.58 10.27
CA LEU A 154 45.24 -31.86 9.05
C LEU A 154 46.74 -31.58 9.05
N VAL A 155 47.40 -31.92 7.94
CA VAL A 155 48.81 -31.59 7.70
C VAL A 155 48.99 -30.07 7.49
N PRO A 156 50.20 -29.50 7.68
CA PRO A 156 50.40 -28.05 7.59
C PRO A 156 49.84 -27.40 6.31
N LEU A 157 50.03 -28.04 5.15
CA LEU A 157 49.50 -27.58 3.87
C LEU A 157 47.97 -27.46 3.86
N GLN A 158 47.28 -28.42 4.48
CA GLN A 158 45.82 -28.40 4.58
C GLN A 158 45.31 -27.30 5.51
N ARG A 159 46.08 -26.92 6.54
CA ARG A 159 45.72 -25.79 7.42
C ARG A 159 45.81 -24.47 6.69
N THR A 160 46.85 -24.27 5.88
CA THR A 160 46.97 -23.11 5.00
C THR A 160 45.84 -23.08 3.98
N ALA A 161 45.49 -24.23 3.38
CA ALA A 161 44.36 -24.33 2.46
C ALA A 161 43.02 -23.97 3.14
N VAL A 162 42.78 -24.44 4.37
CA VAL A 162 41.58 -24.07 5.12
C VAL A 162 41.55 -22.57 5.42
N ALA A 163 42.67 -21.97 5.83
CA ALA A 163 42.74 -20.53 6.06
C ALA A 163 42.45 -19.75 4.77
N ALA A 164 43.08 -20.14 3.65
CA ALA A 164 42.86 -19.53 2.35
C ALA A 164 41.41 -19.67 1.89
N LEU A 165 40.81 -20.85 2.01
CA LEU A 165 39.40 -21.10 1.67
C LEU A 165 38.44 -20.39 2.62
N SER A 166 38.80 -20.18 3.88
CA SER A 166 37.96 -19.41 4.81
C SER A 166 37.97 -17.93 4.45
N VAL A 167 39.14 -17.37 4.12
CA VAL A 167 39.26 -15.98 3.65
C VAL A 167 38.57 -15.80 2.31
N PHE A 168 38.82 -16.70 1.35
CA PHE A 168 38.21 -16.66 0.03
C PHE A 168 36.70 -16.88 0.11
N GLY A 169 36.23 -17.87 0.89
CA GLY A 169 34.80 -18.09 1.12
C GLY A 169 34.11 -16.90 1.81
N LEU A 170 34.77 -16.24 2.77
CA LEU A 170 34.25 -15.03 3.38
C LEU A 170 34.16 -13.90 2.36
N TRP A 171 35.21 -13.69 1.58
CA TRP A 171 35.20 -12.69 0.50
C TRP A 171 34.12 -12.98 -0.55
N SER A 172 33.95 -14.24 -0.97
CA SER A 172 32.95 -14.63 -1.98
C SER A 172 31.51 -14.67 -1.48
N THR A 173 31.28 -14.80 -0.17
CA THR A 173 29.93 -14.67 0.41
C THR A 173 29.57 -13.22 0.75
N VAL A 174 30.58 -12.34 0.74
CA VAL A 174 30.45 -10.89 0.79
C VAL A 174 30.52 -10.30 -0.63
N ALA A 175 30.84 -11.12 -1.65
CA ALA A 175 31.02 -10.67 -3.02
C ALA A 175 29.71 -10.10 -3.55
N THR A 176 29.69 -8.78 -3.48
CA THR A 176 28.93 -7.84 -4.26
C THR A 176 28.85 -8.34 -5.70
N SER A 177 27.65 -8.51 -6.24
CA SER A 177 27.44 -7.85 -7.52
C SER A 177 27.86 -6.41 -7.24
N ASP A 178 28.92 -5.93 -7.90
CA ASP A 178 29.09 -4.48 -7.96
C ASP A 178 27.71 -3.94 -8.26
N ASP A 179 27.28 -2.96 -7.49
CA ASP A 179 26.21 -2.09 -7.95
C ASP A 179 26.76 -1.25 -9.12
N SER A 180 27.47 -1.88 -10.07
CA SER A 180 27.77 -1.35 -11.39
C SER A 180 26.52 -1.38 -12.27
N GLY A 181 25.36 -1.79 -11.73
CA GLY A 181 24.06 -1.31 -12.22
C GLY A 181 23.88 0.21 -12.02
N PHE A 182 24.62 0.82 -11.07
CA PHE A 182 24.62 2.29 -10.82
C PHE A 182 26.00 2.84 -10.42
N GLY A 183 27.08 2.17 -10.81
CA GLY A 183 28.44 2.41 -10.34
C GLY A 183 29.37 2.84 -11.45
N VAL A 184 29.71 4.14 -11.43
CA VAL A 184 30.72 4.85 -12.23
C VAL A 184 31.86 3.95 -12.73
N ASP A 185 31.97 3.77 -14.06
CA ASP A 185 33.23 3.37 -14.68
C ASP A 185 34.21 4.56 -14.58
N PRO A 186 35.29 4.45 -13.78
CA PRO A 186 36.26 5.54 -13.62
C PRO A 186 36.99 5.90 -14.93
N ASP A 187 36.86 5.08 -15.98
CA ASP A 187 37.52 5.27 -17.27
C ASP A 187 36.61 5.88 -18.37
N GLY A 188 35.40 6.35 -18.02
CA GLY A 188 34.48 7.00 -18.96
C GLY A 188 33.59 6.02 -19.74
N GLY A 189 33.29 4.87 -19.15
CA GLY A 189 32.32 3.90 -19.65
C GLY A 189 30.88 4.41 -19.57
N TRP A 190 30.10 4.02 -20.56
CA TRP A 190 28.65 4.24 -20.63
C TRP A 190 27.92 3.73 -19.39
N TYR A 191 27.00 4.51 -18.80
CA TYR A 191 26.03 3.98 -17.82
C TYR A 191 24.97 3.14 -18.54
N GLU A 192 24.47 2.12 -17.84
CA GLU A 192 23.42 1.24 -18.35
C GLU A 192 22.15 2.03 -18.68
N ASP A 193 21.49 1.62 -19.75
CA ASP A 193 20.19 2.18 -20.13
C ASP A 193 19.17 1.94 -19.01
N VAL A 194 18.30 2.92 -18.78
CA VAL A 194 17.29 2.89 -17.71
C VAL A 194 15.89 2.69 -18.30
N PHE A 195 15.02 1.97 -17.62
CA PHE A 195 13.68 1.63 -18.12
C PHE A 195 12.59 2.38 -17.35
N GLY A 196 11.66 3.03 -18.06
CA GLY A 196 10.52 3.72 -17.44
C GLY A 196 9.76 4.63 -18.39
N ASN A 197 8.76 5.35 -17.88
CA ASN A 197 7.92 6.26 -18.67
C ASN A 197 8.56 7.63 -18.88
N VAL A 198 9.20 8.14 -17.83
CA VAL A 198 9.90 9.43 -17.83
C VAL A 198 11.27 9.29 -17.20
N ILE A 199 12.18 10.21 -17.53
CA ILE A 199 13.52 10.25 -16.93
C ILE A 199 13.84 11.61 -16.34
N VAL A 200 14.67 11.60 -15.31
CA VAL A 200 15.32 12.78 -14.73
C VAL A 200 16.81 12.69 -15.01
N ASN A 201 17.33 13.68 -15.74
CA ASN A 201 18.74 13.80 -16.08
C ASN A 201 19.47 14.72 -15.10
N ASN A 202 20.65 14.31 -14.65
CA ASN A 202 21.62 15.21 -14.05
C ASN A 202 22.35 15.98 -15.16
N ALA A 203 21.95 17.22 -15.44
CA ALA A 203 22.54 18.04 -16.50
C ALA A 203 23.85 18.74 -16.08
N ASN A 204 24.46 18.32 -14.97
CA ASN A 204 25.68 18.91 -14.41
C ASN A 204 26.91 18.04 -14.68
N ASP A 205 28.09 18.63 -14.45
CA ASP A 205 29.39 17.92 -14.48
C ASP A 205 29.81 17.38 -13.11
N PHE A 206 28.89 17.38 -12.14
CA PHE A 206 29.05 16.88 -10.78
C PHE A 206 27.79 16.12 -10.34
N ASP A 207 27.92 15.34 -9.26
CA ASP A 207 26.85 14.47 -8.77
C ASP A 207 25.75 15.28 -8.07
N VAL A 208 24.49 14.90 -8.29
CA VAL A 208 23.34 15.52 -7.61
C VAL A 208 22.57 14.49 -6.79
N ALA A 209 22.10 14.91 -5.62
CA ALA A 209 21.23 14.09 -4.79
C ALA A 209 19.78 14.59 -4.93
N LEU A 210 18.88 13.68 -5.27
CA LEU A 210 17.45 13.94 -5.35
C LEU A 210 16.65 12.83 -4.69
N HIS A 211 15.38 13.08 -4.42
CA HIS A 211 14.43 12.08 -4.02
C HIS A 211 13.19 12.14 -4.88
N ILE A 212 12.64 10.96 -5.17
CA ILE A 212 11.47 10.75 -6.01
C ILE A 212 10.42 10.08 -5.13
N ARG A 213 9.21 10.63 -5.10
CA ARG A 213 8.06 10.02 -4.42
C ARG A 213 7.03 9.65 -5.49
N PRO A 214 6.78 8.35 -5.74
CA PRO A 214 5.75 7.94 -6.69
C PRO A 214 4.35 8.30 -6.17
N LEU A 215 3.38 8.45 -7.05
CA LEU A 215 1.97 8.53 -6.67
C LEU A 215 1.59 7.27 -5.89
N ARG A 216 0.88 7.42 -4.77
CA ARG A 216 0.43 6.27 -3.99
C ARG A 216 -0.60 5.43 -4.76
N ALA A 217 -0.55 4.11 -4.59
CA ALA A 217 -1.43 3.19 -5.30
C ALA A 217 -2.93 3.31 -4.88
N ASP A 218 -3.20 3.85 -3.70
CA ASP A 218 -4.55 4.11 -3.18
C ASP A 218 -5.08 5.50 -3.56
N VAL A 219 -4.31 6.30 -4.29
CA VAL A 219 -4.77 7.57 -4.86
C VAL A 219 -5.22 7.34 -6.30
N VAL A 220 -6.47 7.72 -6.59
CA VAL A 220 -7.11 7.61 -7.90
C VAL A 220 -7.30 9.01 -8.47
N LEU A 221 -6.98 9.20 -9.75
CA LEU A 221 -6.97 10.52 -10.41
C LEU A 221 -8.01 10.60 -11.53
N ASP A 222 -8.74 11.71 -11.58
CA ASP A 222 -9.44 12.16 -12.79
C ASP A 222 -8.44 12.90 -13.66
N CYS A 223 -7.94 12.21 -14.68
CA CYS A 223 -6.88 12.73 -15.52
C CYS A 223 -7.27 14.03 -16.24
N ASP A 224 -8.53 14.20 -16.62
CA ASP A 224 -9.01 15.40 -17.29
C ASP A 224 -9.02 16.57 -16.31
N HIS A 225 -9.54 16.38 -15.10
CA HIS A 225 -9.59 17.43 -14.08
C HIS A 225 -8.22 17.78 -13.51
N VAL A 226 -7.41 16.78 -13.16
CA VAL A 226 -6.07 17.01 -12.58
C VAL A 226 -5.14 17.70 -13.58
N SER A 227 -5.24 17.40 -14.88
CA SER A 227 -4.42 18.02 -15.92
C SER A 227 -4.54 19.55 -16.01
N SER A 228 -5.62 20.12 -15.48
CA SER A 228 -5.82 21.57 -15.47
C SER A 228 -4.83 22.31 -14.56
N ASP A 229 -4.42 21.69 -13.45
CA ASP A 229 -3.48 22.27 -12.48
C ASP A 229 -2.88 21.20 -11.52
N PRO A 230 -2.03 20.28 -12.01
CA PRO A 230 -1.48 19.21 -11.18
C PRO A 230 -0.69 19.72 -9.98
N GLY A 231 -0.01 20.86 -10.13
CA GLY A 231 0.81 21.47 -9.09
C GLY A 231 0.02 21.86 -7.84
N ARG A 232 -1.24 22.29 -8.01
CA ARG A 232 -2.14 22.62 -6.90
C ARG A 232 -2.96 21.42 -6.44
N LEU A 233 -3.41 20.56 -7.36
CA LEU A 233 -4.35 19.49 -7.05
C LEU A 233 -3.65 18.24 -6.47
N LEU A 234 -2.34 18.10 -6.63
CA LEU A 234 -1.58 16.99 -6.05
C LEU A 234 -0.69 17.51 -4.92
N GLY A 235 -1.22 17.47 -3.69
CA GLY A 235 -0.46 17.77 -2.48
C GLY A 235 0.54 16.67 -2.13
N GLU A 236 1.43 16.94 -1.16
CA GLU A 236 2.44 15.97 -0.70
C GLU A 236 1.85 14.64 -0.23
N GLU A 237 0.63 14.66 0.32
CA GLU A 237 -0.07 13.46 0.82
C GLU A 237 -0.50 12.49 -0.29
N ALA A 238 -0.50 12.94 -1.55
CA ALA A 238 -0.79 12.09 -2.70
C ALA A 238 0.36 11.13 -3.03
N PHE A 239 1.56 11.41 -2.51
CA PHE A 239 2.79 10.72 -2.89
C PHE A 239 3.33 9.85 -1.76
N GLY A 240 3.89 8.70 -2.13
CA GLY A 240 4.39 7.70 -1.19
C GLY A 240 5.72 8.08 -0.55
N ASP A 241 6.42 7.06 -0.06
CA ASP A 241 7.74 7.20 0.52
C ASP A 241 8.76 7.72 -0.50
N ALA A 242 9.76 8.44 0.00
CA ALA A 242 10.82 9.03 -0.82
C ALA A 242 11.93 8.03 -1.13
N GLU A 243 12.10 7.74 -2.41
CA GLU A 243 13.25 7.01 -2.96
C GLU A 243 14.41 7.97 -3.18
N HIS A 244 15.55 7.70 -2.55
CA HIS A 244 16.71 8.59 -2.60
C HIS A 244 17.69 8.14 -3.67
N TRP A 245 18.12 9.08 -4.51
CA TRP A 245 19.01 8.85 -5.63
C TRP A 245 20.21 9.80 -5.55
N VAL A 246 21.40 9.26 -5.78
CA VAL A 246 22.59 10.04 -6.08
C VAL A 246 22.90 9.80 -7.55
N LEU A 247 22.71 10.82 -8.38
CA LEU A 247 22.94 10.75 -9.80
C LEU A 247 24.35 11.26 -10.09
N PRO A 248 25.25 10.42 -10.63
CA PRO A 248 26.52 10.90 -11.13
C PRO A 248 26.32 11.94 -12.24
N ASN A 249 27.39 12.62 -12.64
CA ASN A 249 27.29 13.59 -13.73
C ASN A 249 26.67 12.99 -15.00
N ARG A 250 25.83 13.77 -15.69
CA ARG A 250 25.22 13.42 -16.99
C ARG A 250 24.36 12.15 -17.01
N THR A 251 24.02 11.56 -15.86
CA THR A 251 23.22 10.32 -15.82
C THR A 251 21.73 10.56 -15.80
N ASN A 252 20.99 9.51 -16.16
CA ASN A 252 19.54 9.48 -16.09
C ASN A 252 19.08 8.52 -14.99
N VAL A 253 18.00 8.87 -14.30
CA VAL A 253 17.18 7.94 -13.53
C VAL A 253 15.81 7.87 -14.16
N ALA A 254 15.27 6.65 -14.30
CA ALA A 254 13.93 6.44 -14.79
C ALA A 254 12.91 6.47 -13.66
N ILE A 255 11.71 6.96 -13.98
CA ILE A 255 10.55 6.90 -13.13
C ILE A 255 9.53 6.03 -13.84
N GLU A 256 9.25 4.88 -13.24
CA GLU A 256 8.16 4.01 -13.63
C GLU A 256 6.85 4.60 -13.10
N MET A 257 5.97 4.97 -14.02
CA MET A 257 4.68 5.54 -13.70
C MET A 257 3.61 4.46 -13.85
N GLN A 258 3.27 3.83 -12.74
CA GLN A 258 2.24 2.79 -12.74
C GLN A 258 0.86 3.43 -12.97
N PRO A 259 0.09 2.96 -13.97
CA PRO A 259 -1.30 3.33 -14.08
C PRO A 259 -2.07 2.71 -12.91
N ASN A 260 -2.93 3.49 -12.26
CA ASN A 260 -3.94 2.88 -11.40
C ASN A 260 -5.01 2.23 -12.29
N TYR A 261 -5.68 1.16 -11.84
CA TYR A 261 -6.66 0.42 -12.65
C TYR A 261 -7.77 1.31 -13.23
N ALA A 262 -8.02 2.47 -12.61
CA ALA A 262 -9.03 3.45 -13.02
C ALA A 262 -8.48 4.66 -13.78
N SER A 263 -7.16 4.91 -13.82
CA SER A 263 -6.58 6.14 -14.40
C SER A 263 -5.59 5.86 -15.52
N GLN A 264 -5.65 6.67 -16.59
CA GLN A 264 -4.67 6.64 -17.69
C GLN A 264 -3.49 7.58 -17.46
N CYS A 265 -3.51 8.32 -16.36
CA CYS A 265 -2.49 9.26 -15.93
C CYS A 265 -1.81 8.79 -14.64
N SER A 266 -0.64 9.36 -14.39
CA SER A 266 0.12 9.17 -13.16
C SER A 266 0.99 10.38 -12.87
N ALA A 267 1.58 10.41 -11.68
CA ALA A 267 2.43 11.50 -11.24
C ALA A 267 3.61 11.01 -10.39
N ALA A 268 4.66 11.83 -10.32
CA ALA A 268 5.76 11.66 -9.38
C ALA A 268 6.19 13.02 -8.83
N TRP A 269 6.50 13.08 -7.54
CA TRP A 269 7.06 14.28 -6.92
C TRP A 269 8.57 14.14 -6.83
N ILE A 270 9.29 15.16 -7.27
CA ILE A 270 10.75 15.20 -7.25
C ILE A 270 11.21 16.43 -6.48
N ALA A 271 12.14 16.23 -5.55
CA ALA A 271 12.84 17.32 -4.88
C ALA A 271 14.24 16.85 -4.46
N GLY A 272 15.03 17.71 -3.83
CA GLY A 272 16.40 17.39 -3.44
C GLY A 272 17.10 18.55 -2.76
N GLU A 273 18.36 18.35 -2.39
CA GLU A 273 19.16 19.41 -1.79
C GLU A 273 19.45 20.49 -2.86
N GLY A 274 18.92 21.70 -2.64
CA GLY A 274 19.03 22.80 -3.60
C GLY A 274 18.20 22.65 -4.88
N ILE A 275 17.40 21.58 -5.00
CA ILE A 275 16.48 21.34 -6.12
C ILE A 275 15.08 21.79 -5.72
N GLU A 276 14.52 22.76 -6.45
CA GLU A 276 13.13 23.16 -6.25
C GLU A 276 12.17 22.00 -6.54
N PRO A 277 11.20 21.71 -5.65
CA PRO A 277 10.22 20.65 -5.85
C PRO A 277 9.46 20.79 -7.17
N GLN A 278 9.23 19.66 -7.85
CA GLN A 278 8.43 19.55 -9.06
C GLN A 278 7.53 18.32 -8.97
N ILE A 279 6.33 18.44 -9.54
CA ILE A 279 5.47 17.32 -9.87
C ILE A 279 5.66 17.04 -11.36
N LEU A 280 6.07 15.82 -11.69
CA LEU A 280 5.95 15.28 -13.03
C LEU A 280 4.57 14.66 -13.17
N PHE A 281 3.73 15.20 -14.03
CA PHE A 281 2.39 14.67 -14.31
C PHE A 281 2.26 14.30 -15.77
N VAL A 282 1.87 13.04 -16.01
CA VAL A 282 1.62 12.52 -17.36
C VAL A 282 0.12 12.26 -17.48
N HIS A 283 -0.57 13.11 -18.26
CA HIS A 283 -2.02 13.02 -18.44
C HIS A 283 -2.46 11.73 -19.15
N ASN A 284 -1.61 11.15 -20.01
CA ASN A 284 -1.92 9.92 -20.71
C ASN A 284 -0.65 9.09 -20.94
N LEU A 285 -0.50 8.02 -20.15
CA LEU A 285 0.64 7.10 -20.20
C LEU A 285 0.76 6.36 -21.54
N SER A 286 -0.30 6.27 -22.35
CA SER A 286 -0.20 5.72 -23.71
C SER A 286 0.61 6.61 -24.67
N GLN A 287 0.76 7.90 -24.35
CA GLN A 287 1.61 8.83 -25.11
C GLN A 287 3.07 8.78 -24.67
N LEU A 288 3.34 8.33 -23.44
CA LEU A 288 4.67 8.11 -22.87
C LEU A 288 4.76 6.67 -22.34
N PRO A 289 4.72 5.67 -23.24
CA PRO A 289 4.84 4.28 -22.83
C PRO A 289 6.21 4.02 -22.21
N GLU A 290 6.30 2.98 -21.39
CA GLU A 290 7.56 2.52 -20.85
C GLU A 290 8.53 2.16 -22.00
N GLN A 291 9.75 2.65 -21.88
CA GLN A 291 10.80 2.40 -22.86
C GLN A 291 12.17 2.43 -22.19
N TRP A 292 13.16 1.91 -22.91
CA TRP A 292 14.57 2.06 -22.55
C TRP A 292 15.06 3.45 -22.95
N TRP A 293 15.70 4.12 -22.00
CA TRP A 293 16.35 5.41 -22.15
C TRP A 293 17.84 5.23 -22.01
N PRO A 294 18.66 6.02 -22.72
CA PRO A 294 20.10 6.03 -22.49
C PRO A 294 20.42 6.25 -21.01
N GLY A 295 21.39 5.53 -20.44
CA GLY A 295 21.85 5.77 -19.06
C GLY A 295 22.49 7.14 -18.85
N GLN A 296 22.94 7.77 -19.95
CA GLN A 296 23.59 9.08 -19.99
C GLN A 296 22.94 10.00 -21.03
N SER A 297 22.91 11.29 -20.74
CA SER A 297 22.57 12.32 -21.70
C SER A 297 23.49 13.52 -21.53
N PHE A 298 24.22 13.85 -22.60
CA PHE A 298 25.29 14.86 -22.56
C PHE A 298 24.82 16.26 -22.96
N SER A 299 23.69 16.38 -23.66
CA SER A 299 23.12 17.67 -24.01
C SER A 299 21.67 17.78 -23.55
N PRO A 300 21.26 18.90 -22.95
CA PRO A 300 19.84 19.14 -22.65
C PRO A 300 18.93 19.08 -23.88
N GLU A 301 19.49 19.37 -25.05
CA GLU A 301 18.82 19.30 -26.35
C GLU A 301 18.50 17.85 -26.79
N SER A 302 19.17 16.84 -26.21
CA SER A 302 18.85 15.43 -26.47
C SER A 302 17.70 14.91 -25.61
N LEU A 303 17.20 15.70 -24.66
CA LEU A 303 16.06 15.31 -23.84
C LEU A 303 14.79 15.37 -24.70
N GLY A 304 14.23 14.18 -24.98
CA GLY A 304 12.98 14.03 -25.71
C GLY A 304 11.73 14.34 -24.88
N SER A 305 10.56 14.11 -25.46
CA SER A 305 9.29 14.12 -24.72
C SER A 305 9.34 13.10 -23.58
N GLY A 306 8.93 13.48 -22.37
CA GLY A 306 9.05 12.61 -21.19
C GLY A 306 10.42 12.65 -20.49
N ALA A 307 11.37 13.47 -20.96
CA ALA A 307 12.65 13.66 -20.30
C ALA A 307 12.77 15.07 -19.72
N VAL A 308 13.20 15.14 -18.45
CA VAL A 308 13.48 16.40 -17.75
C VAL A 308 14.90 16.37 -17.22
N GLY A 309 15.52 17.53 -17.04
CA GLY A 309 16.87 17.63 -16.47
C GLY A 309 16.94 18.67 -15.36
N VAL A 310 17.91 18.52 -14.46
CA VAL A 310 18.24 19.53 -13.45
C VAL A 310 19.66 20.04 -13.67
N GLU A 311 19.81 21.37 -13.77
CA GLU A 311 21.08 22.06 -13.91
C GLU A 311 21.24 23.08 -12.77
N PHE A 312 22.44 23.25 -12.25
CA PHE A 312 22.76 24.22 -11.21
C PHE A 312 23.63 25.33 -11.77
N ASP A 313 23.28 26.57 -11.46
CA ASP A 313 24.15 27.71 -11.77
C ASP A 313 25.33 27.84 -10.80
N ALA A 314 26.22 28.79 -11.07
CA ALA A 314 27.39 29.06 -10.22
C ALA A 314 27.04 29.54 -8.80
N ASP A 315 25.81 30.01 -8.59
CA ASP A 315 25.28 30.44 -7.29
C ASP A 315 24.58 29.28 -6.53
N GLY A 316 24.54 28.08 -7.13
CA GLY A 316 23.92 26.89 -6.54
C GLY A 316 22.40 26.84 -6.68
N ARG A 317 21.81 27.61 -7.60
CA ARG A 317 20.36 27.56 -7.87
C ARG A 317 20.06 26.55 -8.95
N SER A 318 19.10 25.65 -8.69
CA SER A 318 18.64 24.69 -9.69
C SER A 318 17.71 25.34 -10.72
N THR A 319 17.90 25.00 -11.98
CA THR A 319 16.94 25.22 -13.07
C THR A 319 16.56 23.87 -13.66
N TRP A 320 15.29 23.75 -14.04
CA TRP A 320 14.80 22.56 -14.70
C TRP A 320 14.84 22.73 -16.22
N LEU A 321 15.35 21.73 -16.93
CA LEU A 321 15.45 21.63 -18.39
C LEU A 321 14.49 20.56 -18.94
N GLY A 322 14.35 20.50 -20.27
CA GLY A 322 13.59 19.46 -20.97
C GLY A 322 12.09 19.78 -21.10
N ASP A 323 11.28 18.72 -21.05
CA ASP A 323 9.84 18.78 -21.36
C ASP A 323 9.06 19.61 -20.32
N GLY A 324 8.66 20.82 -20.70
CA GLY A 324 7.84 21.69 -19.87
C GLY A 324 6.38 21.27 -19.75
N SER A 325 5.89 20.35 -20.60
CA SER A 325 4.47 19.96 -20.62
C SER A 325 4.07 19.01 -19.50
N ILE A 326 5.05 18.31 -18.91
CA ILE A 326 4.84 17.37 -17.82
C ILE A 326 5.30 17.91 -16.46
N ARG A 327 5.88 19.11 -16.40
CA ARG A 327 6.46 19.69 -15.16
C ARG A 327 5.56 20.75 -14.56
N PHE A 328 5.25 20.58 -13.28
CA PHE A 328 4.40 21.48 -12.53
C PHE A 328 5.05 21.81 -11.19
N ARG A 329 5.07 23.10 -10.82
CA ARG A 329 5.56 23.50 -9.50
C ARG A 329 4.46 23.24 -8.46
N PRO A 330 4.73 22.52 -7.36
CA PRO A 330 3.77 22.35 -6.29
C PRO A 330 3.32 23.70 -5.73
N SER A 331 2.02 23.82 -5.46
CA SER A 331 1.43 25.00 -4.83
C SER A 331 0.62 24.59 -3.62
N THR A 332 0.84 25.29 -2.50
CA THR A 332 0.04 25.17 -1.28
C THR A 332 -0.98 26.30 -1.15
N ASP A 333 -1.09 27.15 -2.17
CA ASP A 333 -2.04 28.26 -2.18
C ASP A 333 -3.47 27.72 -2.27
N ALA A 334 -4.21 27.81 -1.17
CA ALA A 334 -5.64 27.58 -1.17
C ALA A 334 -6.33 28.70 -1.95
N PRO A 335 -7.09 28.40 -3.03
CA PRO A 335 -7.81 29.42 -3.76
C PRO A 335 -8.85 30.07 -2.85
N GLU A 336 -9.04 31.39 -2.96
CA GLU A 336 -10.13 32.09 -2.26
C GLU A 336 -11.46 31.44 -2.66
N GLN A 337 -12.18 30.91 -1.68
CA GLN A 337 -13.48 30.30 -1.92
C GLN A 337 -14.56 31.37 -1.88
N PRO A 338 -15.38 31.48 -2.95
CA PRO A 338 -16.62 32.23 -2.85
C PRO A 338 -17.50 31.62 -1.75
N ALA A 339 -18.22 32.44 -0.98
CA ALA A 339 -19.13 31.96 0.06
C ALA A 339 -20.22 30.99 -0.46
N SER A 340 -20.51 31.02 -1.76
CA SER A 340 -21.42 30.05 -2.41
C SER A 340 -20.81 28.67 -2.65
N CYS A 341 -19.50 28.51 -2.43
CA CYS A 341 -18.73 27.29 -2.69
C CYS A 341 -18.17 26.68 -1.40
N GLU A 342 -18.14 27.47 -0.31
CA GLU A 342 -17.90 26.94 1.03
C GLU A 342 -19.00 25.94 1.36
N ALA A 343 -18.62 24.81 1.94
CA ALA A 343 -19.60 23.93 2.58
C ALA A 343 -20.39 24.75 3.60
N PRO A 344 -21.72 24.89 3.47
CA PRO A 344 -22.56 25.35 4.55
C PRO A 344 -22.19 24.62 5.84
N ALA A 345 -22.22 25.31 6.97
CA ALA A 345 -22.05 24.65 8.27
C ALA A 345 -23.10 23.53 8.51
N ASP A 346 -24.21 23.60 7.77
CA ASP A 346 -25.30 22.62 7.78
C ASP A 346 -25.10 21.46 6.78
N GLU A 347 -24.02 21.44 5.97
CA GLU A 347 -23.57 20.26 5.21
C GLU A 347 -22.97 19.22 6.16
N ALA A 348 -23.81 18.71 7.08
CA ALA A 348 -23.45 17.54 7.85
C ALA A 348 -23.53 16.32 6.93
N ARG A 349 -22.45 15.52 6.91
CA ARG A 349 -22.49 14.19 6.32
C ARG A 349 -23.59 13.38 6.98
N ILE A 350 -24.28 12.56 6.20
CA ILE A 350 -25.19 11.58 6.79
C ILE A 350 -24.33 10.47 7.38
N ASP A 351 -24.53 10.14 8.64
CA ASP A 351 -23.81 9.05 9.29
C ASP A 351 -24.66 8.35 10.35
N TRP A 352 -24.37 7.08 10.55
CA TRP A 352 -24.95 6.24 11.59
C TRP A 352 -23.99 5.10 11.97
N PRO A 353 -24.04 4.61 13.23
CA PRO A 353 -23.25 3.49 13.70
C PRO A 353 -23.38 2.24 12.82
N LEU A 354 -22.30 1.45 12.73
CA LEU A 354 -22.28 0.19 11.97
C LEU A 354 -23.26 -0.86 12.51
N SER A 355 -23.61 -0.79 13.79
CA SER A 355 -24.68 -1.62 14.37
C SER A 355 -25.98 -0.84 14.25
N ILE A 356 -26.88 -1.33 13.40
CA ILE A 356 -28.23 -0.79 13.30
C ILE A 356 -29.17 -1.53 14.27
N PRO A 357 -30.23 -0.86 14.78
CA PRO A 357 -31.33 -1.53 15.46
C PRO A 357 -32.06 -2.51 14.54
N ASP A 358 -32.87 -3.42 15.11
CA ASP A 358 -33.84 -4.22 14.34
C ASP A 358 -35.20 -3.49 14.33
N ASP A 359 -36.21 -4.05 15.01
CA ASP A 359 -37.48 -3.40 15.30
C ASP A 359 -37.40 -2.74 16.68
N ALA A 360 -37.62 -1.42 16.73
CA ALA A 360 -37.51 -0.67 17.97
C ALA A 360 -38.65 0.33 18.15
N ARG A 361 -39.00 0.57 19.41
CA ARG A 361 -39.83 1.71 19.82
C ARG A 361 -38.94 2.91 20.09
N LEU A 362 -39.29 4.04 19.51
CA LEU A 362 -38.63 5.31 19.76
C LEU A 362 -39.19 5.97 21.02
N LEU A 363 -38.37 6.13 22.05
CA LEU A 363 -38.77 6.73 23.32
C LEU A 363 -38.60 8.26 23.30
N ALA A 364 -37.52 8.74 22.69
CA ALA A 364 -37.21 10.16 22.57
C ALA A 364 -36.27 10.42 21.38
N VAL A 365 -36.31 11.65 20.85
CA VAL A 365 -35.37 12.18 19.86
C VAL A 365 -34.81 13.48 20.40
N GLU A 366 -33.50 13.54 20.60
CA GLU A 366 -32.82 14.72 21.15
C GLU A 366 -31.78 15.24 20.13
N PRO A 367 -31.86 16.51 19.69
CA PRO A 367 -30.87 17.07 18.78
C PRO A 367 -29.56 17.36 19.53
N GLY A 368 -28.45 16.88 18.96
CA GLY A 368 -27.09 17.20 19.36
C GLY A 368 -26.58 18.51 18.75
N ALA A 369 -25.52 19.07 19.35
CA ALA A 369 -24.89 20.30 18.86
C ALA A 369 -23.97 20.07 17.64
N ASP A 370 -23.69 18.82 17.32
CA ASP A 370 -22.84 18.33 16.23
C ASP A 370 -23.64 18.01 14.95
N GLY A 371 -24.94 18.27 14.93
CA GLY A 371 -25.83 17.91 13.82
C GLY A 371 -26.30 16.46 13.85
N CYS A 372 -25.98 15.71 14.92
CA CYS A 372 -26.46 14.34 15.12
C CYS A 372 -27.60 14.30 16.12
N PHE A 373 -28.54 13.38 15.92
CA PHE A 373 -29.69 13.16 16.79
C PHE A 373 -29.45 11.92 17.65
N GLU A 374 -29.69 12.03 18.95
CA GLU A 374 -29.79 10.88 19.85
C GLU A 374 -31.22 10.34 19.80
N LEU A 375 -31.37 9.12 19.30
CA LEU A 375 -32.61 8.36 19.33
C LEU A 375 -32.54 7.42 20.52
N GLN A 376 -33.38 7.63 21.52
CA GLN A 376 -33.53 6.67 22.62
C GLN A 376 -34.46 5.55 22.15
N LEU A 377 -33.92 4.35 22.01
CA LEU A 377 -34.60 3.21 21.43
C LEU A 377 -34.83 2.11 22.47
N GLN A 378 -35.93 1.39 22.33
CA GLN A 378 -36.24 0.16 23.05
C GLN A 378 -36.57 -0.93 22.03
N ASP A 379 -35.70 -1.93 21.88
CA ASP A 379 -35.97 -3.06 20.98
C ASP A 379 -37.27 -3.76 21.38
N VAL A 380 -38.01 -4.23 20.38
CA VAL A 380 -39.30 -4.89 20.57
C VAL A 380 -39.42 -6.15 19.72
N TYR A 381 -40.24 -7.09 20.18
CA TYR A 381 -40.56 -8.31 19.45
C TYR A 381 -41.97 -8.79 19.78
N MET A 382 -42.52 -9.67 18.95
CA MET A 382 -43.82 -10.29 19.20
C MET A 382 -43.67 -11.55 20.07
N LEU A 383 -44.30 -11.57 21.24
CA LEU A 383 -44.38 -12.74 22.11
C LEU A 383 -45.83 -13.10 22.38
N GLY A 384 -46.29 -14.22 21.82
CA GLY A 384 -47.67 -14.68 22.02
C GLY A 384 -48.74 -13.76 21.41
N GLY A 385 -48.39 -12.96 20.41
CA GLY A 385 -49.30 -12.00 19.78
C GLY A 385 -49.36 -10.65 20.50
N GLU A 386 -48.57 -10.45 21.56
CA GLU A 386 -48.41 -9.16 22.22
C GLU A 386 -47.01 -8.59 21.95
N LEU A 387 -46.92 -7.26 21.89
CA LEU A 387 -45.66 -6.55 21.78
C LEU A 387 -44.91 -6.60 23.12
N ALA A 388 -43.69 -7.09 23.11
CA ALA A 388 -42.83 -7.18 24.28
C ALA A 388 -41.51 -6.44 24.06
N ASP A 389 -41.02 -5.77 25.11
CA ASP A 389 -39.73 -5.09 25.09
C ASP A 389 -38.59 -6.12 25.24
N GLN A 390 -37.51 -5.94 24.48
CA GLN A 390 -36.30 -6.74 24.53
C GLN A 390 -35.13 -5.94 25.10
N GLY A 391 -34.52 -6.44 26.17
CA GLY A 391 -33.36 -5.77 26.76
C GLY A 391 -33.71 -4.50 27.53
N SER A 392 -32.81 -3.52 27.51
CA SER A 392 -32.98 -2.21 28.16
C SER A 392 -32.83 -1.11 27.11
N PRO A 393 -33.45 0.07 27.32
CA PRO A 393 -33.32 1.17 26.38
C PRO A 393 -31.86 1.59 26.18
N TYR A 394 -31.53 2.03 24.97
CA TYR A 394 -30.20 2.49 24.60
C TYR A 394 -30.26 3.70 23.68
N ALA A 395 -29.18 4.48 23.66
CA ALA A 395 -29.01 5.59 22.74
C ALA A 395 -28.42 5.08 21.42
N TRP A 396 -28.99 5.52 20.31
CA TRP A 396 -28.45 5.32 18.97
C TRP A 396 -28.40 6.67 18.25
N TYR A 397 -27.35 6.92 17.47
CA TYR A 397 -27.08 8.24 16.92
C TYR A 397 -27.29 8.27 15.41
N LEU A 398 -27.92 9.32 14.91
CA LEU A 398 -28.12 9.57 13.48
C LEU A 398 -27.73 11.00 13.13
N CYS A 399 -26.68 11.15 12.32
CA CYS A 399 -26.28 12.44 11.77
C CYS A 399 -27.03 12.65 10.46
N ALA A 400 -27.88 13.68 10.44
CA ALA A 400 -28.68 14.06 9.27
C ALA A 400 -29.25 15.48 9.49
N PRO A 401 -29.64 16.21 8.43
CA PRO A 401 -30.28 17.50 8.59
C PRO A 401 -31.58 17.37 9.39
N ALA A 402 -31.96 18.39 10.17
CA ALA A 402 -33.14 18.31 11.03
C ALA A 402 -34.44 18.00 10.27
N ALA A 403 -34.57 18.49 9.04
CA ALA A 403 -35.72 18.20 8.16
C ALA A 403 -35.79 16.73 7.71
N ALA A 404 -34.71 15.98 7.87
CA ALA A 404 -34.59 14.58 7.49
C ALA A 404 -34.92 13.60 8.63
N VAL A 405 -35.24 14.07 9.84
CA VAL A 405 -35.55 13.23 11.01
C VAL A 405 -37.02 13.40 11.42
N PRO A 406 -37.99 12.82 10.68
CA PRO A 406 -39.42 13.09 10.87
C PRO A 406 -40.07 12.23 11.97
N PHE A 407 -39.29 11.73 12.94
CA PHE A 407 -39.78 10.74 13.90
C PHE A 407 -40.36 11.39 15.17
N ALA A 408 -41.31 10.70 15.79
CA ALA A 408 -41.94 11.10 17.05
C ALA A 408 -41.81 10.00 18.11
N ALA A 409 -41.84 10.42 19.38
CA ALA A 409 -41.86 9.47 20.49
C ALA A 409 -43.07 8.53 20.40
N ASP A 410 -42.88 7.31 20.91
CA ASP A 410 -43.77 6.15 20.89
C ASP A 410 -44.01 5.50 19.52
N GLU A 411 -43.35 5.95 18.45
CA GLU A 411 -43.40 5.27 17.15
C GLU A 411 -42.62 3.95 17.15
N LEU A 412 -43.12 2.97 16.39
CA LEU A 412 -42.43 1.69 16.14
C LEU A 412 -41.75 1.77 14.78
N LEU A 413 -40.45 1.54 14.74
CA LEU A 413 -39.62 1.70 13.57
C LEU A 413 -38.88 0.39 13.27
N ARG A 414 -38.80 0.04 11.98
CA ARG A 414 -37.88 -0.98 11.47
C ARG A 414 -36.71 -0.32 10.78
N PHE A 415 -35.50 -0.73 11.12
CA PHE A 415 -34.28 -0.29 10.47
C PHE A 415 -33.73 -1.41 9.57
N GLU A 416 -33.41 -1.09 8.32
CA GLU A 416 -32.83 -2.01 7.36
C GLU A 416 -31.64 -1.32 6.68
N GLU A 417 -30.50 -1.99 6.58
CA GLU A 417 -29.32 -1.43 5.91
C GLU A 417 -28.98 -2.24 4.67
N THR A 418 -28.69 -1.53 3.58
CA THR A 418 -28.16 -2.10 2.34
C THR A 418 -26.86 -1.43 1.95
N TYR A 419 -25.95 -2.24 1.36
CA TYR A 419 -24.62 -1.79 0.92
C TYR A 419 -24.54 -1.88 -0.60
N GLY A 420 -24.09 -0.79 -1.21
CA GLY A 420 -23.73 -0.76 -2.63
C GLY A 420 -22.38 -1.41 -2.90
N SER A 421 -22.06 -1.62 -4.18
CA SER A 421 -20.78 -2.21 -4.59
C SER A 421 -19.59 -1.26 -4.41
N ASN A 422 -19.85 0.03 -4.30
CA ASN A 422 -18.84 1.09 -4.39
C ASN A 422 -18.74 1.92 -3.10
N GLY A 423 -19.14 1.31 -1.97
CA GLY A 423 -19.08 1.92 -0.64
C GLY A 423 -20.34 2.71 -0.26
N GLU A 424 -21.36 2.75 -1.12
CA GLU A 424 -22.64 3.38 -0.80
C GLU A 424 -23.31 2.63 0.36
N ARG A 425 -23.91 3.38 1.28
CA ARG A 425 -24.73 2.82 2.37
C ARG A 425 -26.11 3.43 2.30
N GLU A 426 -27.13 2.59 2.45
CA GLU A 426 -28.50 3.03 2.57
C GLU A 426 -29.09 2.50 3.87
N LEU A 427 -29.59 3.39 4.71
CA LEU A 427 -30.40 3.06 5.86
C LEU A 427 -31.86 3.37 5.55
N ARG A 428 -32.71 2.35 5.56
CA ARG A 428 -34.14 2.45 5.40
C ARG A 428 -34.81 2.34 6.77
N VAL A 429 -35.64 3.32 7.12
CA VAL A 429 -36.43 3.36 8.35
C VAL A 429 -37.91 3.38 8.01
N THR A 430 -38.65 2.35 8.41
CA THR A 430 -40.07 2.17 8.07
C THR A 430 -40.93 2.24 9.33
N LEU A 431 -42.03 2.99 9.27
CA LEU A 431 -43.02 3.04 10.35
C LEU A 431 -43.84 1.75 10.40
N LEU A 432 -44.00 1.17 11.59
CA LEU A 432 -44.67 -0.11 11.83
C LEU A 432 -45.99 0.06 12.58
N GLU A 433 -46.87 -0.93 12.41
CA GLU A 433 -48.04 -1.14 13.25
C GLU A 433 -47.68 -1.95 14.51
N SER A 434 -48.34 -1.64 15.62
CA SER A 434 -48.16 -2.38 16.88
C SER A 434 -48.71 -3.80 16.84
N ASP A 435 -49.67 -4.07 15.95
CA ASP A 435 -50.23 -5.40 15.73
C ASP A 435 -49.38 -6.14 14.70
N GLY A 436 -48.34 -6.82 15.18
CA GLY A 436 -47.54 -7.73 14.36
C GLY A 436 -46.25 -7.16 13.76
N LEU A 437 -45.87 -5.92 14.07
CA LEU A 437 -44.62 -5.30 13.60
C LEU A 437 -44.49 -5.33 12.06
N THR A 438 -45.61 -5.12 11.38
CA THR A 438 -45.65 -4.97 9.92
C THR A 438 -45.61 -3.49 9.53
N PRO A 439 -45.11 -3.14 8.33
CA PRO A 439 -45.17 -1.77 7.83
C PRO A 439 -46.60 -1.23 7.92
N GLN A 440 -46.75 -0.05 8.50
CA GLN A 440 -48.04 0.63 8.55
C GLN A 440 -48.42 1.05 7.14
N VAL A 441 -49.62 0.68 6.67
CA VAL A 441 -50.07 0.95 5.31
C VAL A 441 -51.30 1.86 5.28
N ALA A 442 -51.31 2.81 4.35
CA ALA A 442 -52.47 3.65 4.06
C ALA A 442 -53.54 2.88 3.27
N GLU A 443 -54.72 3.48 3.07
CA GLU A 443 -55.79 2.90 2.25
C GLU A 443 -55.36 2.60 0.81
N SER A 444 -54.35 3.33 0.29
CA SER A 444 -53.73 3.11 -1.02
C SER A 444 -52.88 1.83 -1.08
N GLY A 445 -52.58 1.20 0.06
CA GLY A 445 -51.66 0.07 0.18
C GLY A 445 -50.18 0.45 0.25
N LEU A 446 -49.86 1.75 0.18
CA LEU A 446 -48.50 2.26 0.38
C LEU A 446 -48.18 2.36 1.87
N ALA A 447 -46.91 2.19 2.22
CA ALA A 447 -46.46 2.44 3.58
C ALA A 447 -46.72 3.90 3.97
N VAL A 448 -47.21 4.14 5.19
CA VAL A 448 -47.54 5.47 5.71
C VAL A 448 -46.31 6.36 5.77
N ARG A 449 -45.15 5.79 6.12
CA ARG A 449 -43.88 6.51 6.07
C ARG A 449 -42.70 5.58 5.89
N VAL A 450 -41.85 5.90 4.92
CA VAL A 450 -40.52 5.28 4.73
C VAL A 450 -39.50 6.40 4.58
N VAL A 451 -38.45 6.36 5.39
CA VAL A 451 -37.31 7.28 5.27
C VAL A 451 -36.10 6.49 4.78
N ARG A 452 -35.42 6.98 3.75
CA ARG A 452 -34.20 6.36 3.22
C ARG A 452 -33.07 7.36 3.28
N TYR A 453 -32.04 7.02 4.05
CA TYR A 453 -30.81 7.78 4.21
C TYR A 453 -29.73 7.16 3.33
N LEU A 454 -29.31 7.87 2.30
CA LEU A 454 -28.32 7.43 1.33
C LEU A 454 -27.02 8.17 1.61
N ARG A 455 -25.93 7.43 1.85
CA ARG A 455 -24.59 7.99 2.06
C ARG A 455 -23.66 7.54 0.94
N GLY A 456 -22.90 8.48 0.39
CA GLY A 456 -21.83 8.20 -0.56
C GLY A 456 -22.30 7.78 -1.95
N GLY A 457 -23.43 8.31 -2.44
CA GLY A 457 -23.88 8.03 -3.80
C GLY A 457 -22.95 8.62 -4.86
N SER A 458 -22.46 7.77 -5.79
CA SER A 458 -21.49 8.17 -6.82
C SER A 458 -22.12 8.57 -8.16
N ASP A 459 -23.39 8.21 -8.38
CA ASP A 459 -24.15 8.57 -9.59
C ASP A 459 -25.57 9.04 -9.23
N PRO A 460 -25.95 10.28 -9.58
CA PRO A 460 -27.32 10.78 -9.43
C PRO A 460 -28.39 9.88 -10.08
N VAL A 461 -28.04 9.13 -11.13
CA VAL A 461 -28.94 8.18 -11.80
C VAL A 461 -29.31 7.01 -10.89
N HIS A 462 -28.43 6.60 -9.98
CA HIS A 462 -28.73 5.52 -9.01
C HIS A 462 -29.56 6.03 -7.83
N ILE A 463 -29.47 7.32 -7.52
CA ILE A 463 -30.31 7.98 -6.51
C ILE A 463 -31.72 8.29 -7.08
N GLY A 464 -31.83 8.53 -8.40
CA GLY A 464 -33.08 8.91 -9.04
C GLY A 464 -34.28 7.96 -8.84
N PRO A 465 -34.15 6.64 -9.02
CA PRO A 465 -35.21 5.66 -8.74
C PRO A 465 -35.75 5.77 -7.32
N ALA A 466 -34.87 6.15 -6.40
CA ALA A 466 -35.16 6.33 -5.00
C ALA A 466 -36.08 7.55 -4.74
N VAL A 467 -36.13 8.52 -5.66
CA VAL A 467 -37.03 9.68 -5.61
C VAL A 467 -38.13 9.63 -6.69
N GLY A 468 -38.22 8.52 -7.45
CA GLY A 468 -39.12 8.40 -8.60
C GLY A 468 -38.80 9.36 -9.75
N ARG A 469 -37.69 10.11 -9.69
CA ARG A 469 -37.34 11.18 -10.63
C ARG A 469 -35.86 11.19 -10.96
N GLN A 470 -35.52 11.63 -12.17
CA GLN A 470 -34.13 11.81 -12.54
C GLN A 470 -33.49 12.93 -11.72
N LEU A 471 -32.39 12.65 -11.04
CA LEU A 471 -31.52 13.66 -10.45
C LEU A 471 -30.42 14.03 -11.44
N VAL A 472 -30.02 15.30 -11.41
CA VAL A 472 -28.93 15.82 -12.24
C VAL A 472 -27.95 16.56 -11.34
N ALA A 473 -26.71 16.09 -11.31
CA ALA A 473 -25.59 16.82 -10.73
C ALA A 473 -25.08 17.84 -11.74
N ILE A 474 -24.94 19.09 -11.30
CA ILE A 474 -24.36 20.17 -12.08
C ILE A 474 -23.09 20.63 -11.35
N PRO A 475 -21.90 20.33 -11.90
CA PRO A 475 -20.66 20.76 -11.28
C PRO A 475 -20.60 22.27 -11.12
N GLY A 476 -20.25 22.74 -9.92
CA GLY A 476 -20.00 24.14 -9.64
C GLY A 476 -18.68 24.57 -10.28
N VAL A 477 -18.63 24.73 -11.60
CA VAL A 477 -17.39 25.06 -12.33
C VAL A 477 -16.79 26.41 -11.94
N SER A 478 -17.59 27.30 -11.34
CA SER A 478 -17.12 28.55 -10.73
C SER A 478 -16.51 28.37 -9.35
N CYS A 479 -16.73 27.21 -8.72
CA CYS A 479 -16.13 26.85 -7.44
C CYS A 479 -14.76 26.22 -7.68
N PRO A 480 -13.71 26.75 -7.03
CA PRO A 480 -12.39 26.15 -7.15
C PRO A 480 -12.36 24.76 -6.51
N TRP A 481 -11.46 23.92 -7.00
CA TRP A 481 -11.13 22.67 -6.34
C TRP A 481 -10.53 22.93 -4.96
N GLN A 482 -10.92 22.10 -4.00
CA GLN A 482 -10.50 22.14 -2.62
C GLN A 482 -9.68 20.88 -2.35
N VAL A 483 -8.48 21.05 -1.79
CA VAL A 483 -7.63 19.94 -1.38
C VAL A 483 -7.87 19.73 0.11
N GLU A 484 -8.24 18.51 0.50
CA GLU A 484 -8.38 18.17 1.91
C GLU A 484 -7.00 18.19 2.59
N ALA A 485 -6.87 18.83 3.75
CA ALA A 485 -5.54 19.01 4.35
C ALA A 485 -4.93 17.72 4.91
N SER A 486 -5.78 16.80 5.38
CA SER A 486 -5.39 15.51 5.97
C SER A 486 -5.35 14.37 4.96
N CYS A 487 -5.79 14.62 3.74
CA CYS A 487 -5.94 13.58 2.76
C CYS A 487 -5.72 14.09 1.34
N ALA A 488 -5.21 13.26 0.43
CA ALA A 488 -5.00 13.68 -0.95
C ALA A 488 -6.31 13.90 -1.75
N THR A 489 -7.48 13.77 -1.13
CA THR A 489 -8.78 13.98 -1.78
C THR A 489 -8.93 15.43 -2.24
N VAL A 490 -9.39 15.59 -3.47
CA VAL A 490 -9.66 16.88 -4.09
C VAL A 490 -11.07 16.93 -4.60
N GLU A 491 -11.83 17.90 -4.11
CA GLU A 491 -13.26 17.99 -4.37
C GLU A 491 -13.73 19.42 -4.65
N ARG A 492 -14.90 19.54 -5.26
CA ARG A 492 -15.58 20.82 -5.48
C ARG A 492 -17.08 20.69 -5.29
N HIS A 493 -17.71 21.82 -5.02
CA HIS A 493 -19.17 21.93 -4.88
C HIS A 493 -19.92 21.45 -6.13
N VAL A 494 -21.06 20.79 -5.90
CA VAL A 494 -21.99 20.35 -6.93
C VAL A 494 -23.38 20.74 -6.53
N ASP A 495 -24.12 21.37 -7.46
CA ASP A 495 -25.54 21.59 -7.29
C ASP A 495 -26.32 20.38 -7.77
N LEU A 496 -27.35 19.98 -7.03
CA LEU A 496 -28.26 18.91 -7.44
C LEU A 496 -29.62 19.47 -7.80
N ALA A 497 -30.15 19.02 -8.94
CA ALA A 497 -31.49 19.35 -9.39
C ALA A 497 -32.35 18.09 -9.55
N VAL A 498 -33.63 18.21 -9.19
CA VAL A 498 -34.65 17.21 -9.52
C VAL A 498 -35.19 17.53 -10.91
N GLY A 499 -35.20 16.55 -11.81
CA GLY A 499 -35.76 16.67 -13.16
C GLY A 499 -37.18 17.25 -13.12
N GLY A 500 -37.39 18.36 -13.83
CA GLY A 500 -38.67 19.08 -13.87
C GLY A 500 -38.90 20.08 -12.73
N ALA A 501 -38.00 20.19 -11.75
CA ALA A 501 -38.03 21.26 -10.76
C ALA A 501 -37.31 22.53 -11.28
N ALA A 502 -37.77 23.70 -10.85
CA ALA A 502 -37.21 24.99 -11.27
C ALA A 502 -35.96 25.41 -10.48
N ASN A 503 -35.70 24.79 -9.32
CA ASN A 503 -34.67 25.19 -8.37
C ASN A 503 -33.75 24.02 -8.02
N TYR A 504 -32.50 24.34 -7.69
CA TYR A 504 -31.55 23.41 -7.08
C TYR A 504 -31.99 23.06 -5.67
N LEU A 505 -31.71 21.82 -5.28
CA LEU A 505 -31.80 21.41 -3.89
C LEU A 505 -30.76 22.20 -3.10
N GLN A 506 -31.19 22.74 -1.97
CA GLN A 506 -30.31 23.42 -1.04
C GLN A 506 -29.98 22.44 0.09
N PRO A 507 -28.72 22.34 0.53
CA PRO A 507 -28.35 21.51 1.68
C PRO A 507 -29.25 21.79 2.90
N GLY A 508 -29.73 20.72 3.52
CA GLY A 508 -30.63 20.74 4.68
C GLY A 508 -32.09 21.17 4.41
N ALA A 509 -32.40 21.72 3.23
CA ALA A 509 -33.75 22.15 2.90
C ALA A 509 -34.58 21.01 2.31
N ALA A 510 -35.78 20.79 2.86
CA ALA A 510 -36.73 19.84 2.32
C ALA A 510 -37.43 20.38 1.06
N VAL A 511 -37.45 19.55 0.01
CA VAL A 511 -38.19 19.82 -1.22
C VAL A 511 -39.15 18.66 -1.47
N SER A 512 -40.44 18.93 -1.32
CA SER A 512 -41.50 17.94 -1.52
C SER A 512 -42.10 18.01 -2.92
N PHE A 513 -42.42 16.86 -3.48
CA PHE A 513 -43.16 16.74 -4.73
C PHE A 513 -44.03 15.49 -4.70
N ALA A 514 -45.16 15.53 -5.41
CA ALA A 514 -46.08 14.40 -5.49
C ALA A 514 -45.83 13.58 -6.76
N ASP A 515 -45.96 12.26 -6.65
CA ASP A 515 -45.99 11.32 -7.78
C ASP A 515 -46.86 10.09 -7.46
N GLU A 516 -47.60 9.58 -8.43
CA GLU A 516 -48.40 8.33 -8.35
C GLU A 516 -49.16 8.03 -7.02
N GLY A 517 -49.65 9.06 -6.32
CA GLY A 517 -50.37 8.88 -5.05
C GLY A 517 -49.48 8.83 -3.80
N ALA A 518 -48.21 9.23 -3.92
CA ALA A 518 -47.27 9.49 -2.85
C ALA A 518 -46.74 10.94 -2.90
N VAL A 519 -46.26 11.41 -1.76
CA VAL A 519 -45.44 12.61 -1.61
C VAL A 519 -44.02 12.16 -1.27
N HIS A 520 -43.07 12.59 -2.08
CA HIS A 520 -41.65 12.41 -1.84
C HIS A 520 -41.07 13.71 -1.33
N THR A 521 -40.43 13.68 -0.16
CA THR A 521 -39.66 14.81 0.37
C THR A 521 -38.19 14.49 0.26
N ALA A 522 -37.50 15.22 -0.61
CA ALA A 522 -36.06 15.11 -0.82
C ALA A 522 -35.32 16.12 0.06
N ILE A 523 -34.27 15.68 0.74
CA ILE A 523 -33.35 16.55 1.49
C ILE A 523 -31.92 16.22 1.04
N LEU A 524 -31.24 17.21 0.49
CA LEU A 524 -29.81 17.11 0.20
C LEU A 524 -29.01 17.36 1.48
N SER A 525 -28.03 16.52 1.80
CA SER A 525 -27.15 16.72 2.95
C SER A 525 -25.75 17.16 2.53
N TYR A 526 -25.18 16.47 1.54
CA TYR A 526 -23.83 16.72 1.04
C TYR A 526 -23.77 16.41 -0.45
N SER A 527 -23.05 17.20 -1.23
CA SER A 527 -22.77 16.88 -2.63
C SER A 527 -21.49 17.51 -3.15
N ARG A 528 -20.53 16.66 -3.51
CA ARG A 528 -19.26 17.08 -4.10
C ARG A 528 -18.94 16.26 -5.35
N GLN A 529 -18.13 16.85 -6.23
CA GLN A 529 -17.44 16.14 -7.31
C GLN A 529 -15.99 15.96 -6.89
N ARG A 530 -15.37 14.85 -7.27
CA ARG A 530 -13.96 14.55 -6.95
C ARG A 530 -13.08 14.55 -8.20
N ALA A 531 -11.91 15.16 -8.09
CA ALA A 531 -10.84 15.09 -9.09
C ALA A 531 -9.69 14.17 -8.64
N VAL A 532 -9.49 14.05 -7.34
CA VAL A 532 -8.54 13.13 -6.72
C VAL A 532 -9.25 12.43 -5.59
N LEU A 533 -9.07 11.12 -5.48
CA LEU A 533 -9.66 10.30 -4.43
C LEU A 533 -8.57 9.47 -3.77
N ASP A 534 -8.35 9.68 -2.48
CA ASP A 534 -7.53 8.78 -1.67
C ASP A 534 -8.43 7.76 -0.97
N MET A 535 -8.33 6.51 -1.44
CA MET A 535 -9.16 5.40 -0.99
C MET A 535 -8.94 5.02 0.48
N SER A 536 -7.83 5.44 1.09
CA SER A 536 -7.51 5.13 2.48
C SER A 536 -8.25 6.01 3.48
N CYS A 537 -8.62 7.23 3.08
CA CYS A 537 -9.31 8.22 3.91
C CYS A 537 -10.75 8.47 3.46
N ALA A 538 -11.11 8.08 2.24
CA ALA A 538 -12.38 8.44 1.63
C ALA A 538 -13.58 8.13 2.53
N GLU A 539 -14.29 9.17 2.93
CA GLU A 539 -15.61 9.08 3.51
C GLU A 539 -16.67 9.03 2.40
N GLY A 540 -17.73 8.24 2.58
CA GLY A 540 -18.80 8.14 1.59
C GLY A 540 -18.40 7.33 0.34
N ALA A 541 -18.61 7.90 -0.85
CA ALA A 541 -18.38 7.21 -2.12
C ALA A 541 -16.93 6.73 -2.25
N ARG A 542 -16.68 5.58 -2.88
CA ARG A 542 -15.31 5.11 -3.20
C ARG A 542 -15.01 5.10 -4.70
N GLU A 543 -15.75 5.92 -5.43
CA GLU A 543 -15.57 6.13 -6.85
C GLU A 543 -15.19 7.58 -7.15
N LEU A 544 -14.45 7.72 -8.23
CA LEU A 544 -13.97 8.98 -8.74
C LEU A 544 -15.05 9.61 -9.64
N SER A 545 -16.09 10.16 -9.00
CA SER A 545 -17.17 10.87 -9.69
C SER A 545 -17.78 11.91 -8.75
N TYR A 546 -18.92 11.57 -8.16
CA TYR A 546 -19.62 12.37 -7.18
C TYR A 546 -19.59 11.67 -5.82
N ASP A 547 -19.86 12.45 -4.79
CA ASP A 547 -20.04 11.98 -3.44
C ASP A 547 -21.22 12.71 -2.85
N ILE A 548 -22.36 12.02 -2.78
CA ILE A 548 -23.67 12.60 -2.51
C ILE A 548 -24.30 11.89 -1.32
N ASP A 549 -24.68 12.68 -0.31
CA ASP A 549 -25.51 12.23 0.80
C ASP A 549 -26.91 12.82 0.68
N PHE A 550 -27.92 11.96 0.72
CA PHE A 550 -29.29 12.29 0.33
C PHE A 550 -30.31 11.59 1.20
N VAL A 551 -31.40 12.27 1.55
CA VAL A 551 -32.53 11.65 2.26
C VAL A 551 -33.80 11.77 1.44
N VAL A 552 -34.58 10.69 1.41
CA VAL A 552 -35.93 10.67 0.85
C VAL A 552 -36.91 10.20 1.92
N ILE A 553 -37.97 10.99 2.12
CA ILE A 553 -39.12 10.61 2.94
C ILE A 553 -40.30 10.37 2.00
N ASP A 554 -40.81 9.15 1.98
CA ASP A 554 -41.96 8.72 1.19
C ASP A 554 -43.18 8.61 2.10
N GLU A 555 -44.24 9.34 1.75
CA GLU A 555 -45.53 9.34 2.44
C GLU A 555 -46.68 9.20 1.42
N PRO A 556 -47.83 8.63 1.77
CA PRO A 556 -48.99 8.57 0.89
C PRO A 556 -49.58 9.98 0.68
N LEU A 557 -50.09 10.25 -0.53
CA LEU A 557 -50.83 11.47 -0.82
C LEU A 557 -52.21 11.39 -0.15
N LEU A 558 -52.45 12.30 0.81
CA LEU A 558 -53.70 12.39 1.58
C LEU A 558 -54.89 12.97 0.79
#